data_AF-A0A915MEA0-F1
#
_entry.id   AF-A0A915MEA0-F1
#
_cell.length_a   1.000
_cell.length_b   1.000
_cell.length_c   1.000
_cell.angle_alpha   90.00
_cell.angle_beta   90.00
_cell.angle_gamma   90.00
#
_symmetry.space_group_name_H-M   'P 1'
#
loop_
_entity.id
_entity.type
_entity.pdbx_description
1 polymer ?
#
loop_
_entity_poly.entity_id
_entity_poly.type
_entity_poly.pdbx_seq_one_letter_code
_entity_poly.pdbx_strand_id
1 'polypeptide(L)'
;MSSVHYKFKATLEYKTLTFDGLHIGVDELKKAICDKENIRTESFDLLITNAHTKREYTTGELVPRNSSVVVQRLPRDNALKLPKVQDTANSGIVQPAL
;
A
#
# COMPACT_ATOMS: atom_id res chain seq x y z
N MET A 1 21.57 14.27 7.47
CA MET A 1 20.28 14.04 6.80
C MET A 1 20.08 12.54 6.66
N SER A 2 18.91 12.05 7.05
CA SER A 2 18.52 10.65 6.87
C SER A 2 17.50 10.53 5.75
N SER A 3 17.47 9.39 5.08
CA SER A 3 16.62 9.18 3.92
C SER A 3 15.99 7.80 3.94
N VAL A 4 14.75 7.68 3.49
CA VAL A 4 14.09 6.40 3.18
C VAL A 4 13.86 6.34 1.68
N HIS A 5 14.15 5.17 1.09
CA HIS A 5 13.82 4.89 -0.31
C HIS A 5 12.47 4.20 -0.35
N TYR A 6 11.47 4.83 -0.98
CA TYR A 6 10.13 4.27 -1.11
C TYR A 6 9.76 4.10 -2.57
N LYS A 7 8.99 3.06 -2.92
CA LYS A 7 8.32 2.98 -4.22
C LYS A 7 6.89 2.50 -4.04
N PHE A 8 6.01 2.89 -4.94
CA PHE A 8 4.69 2.27 -4.97
C PHE A 8 4.78 0.86 -5.55
N LYS A 9 3.94 -0.06 -5.08
CA LYS A 9 3.85 -1.40 -5.68
C LYS A 9 3.53 -1.35 -7.18
N ALA A 10 2.79 -0.32 -7.61
CA ALA A 10 2.45 -0.06 -9.00
C ALA A 10 3.60 0.59 -9.82
N THR A 11 4.68 1.05 -9.17
CA THR A 11 5.80 1.70 -9.84
C THR A 11 7.09 0.89 -9.67
N LEU A 12 7.98 1.01 -10.66
CA LEU A 12 9.32 0.43 -10.62
C LEU A 12 10.34 1.38 -10.00
N GLU A 13 10.10 2.69 -10.13
CA GLU A 13 11.01 3.74 -9.67
C GLU A 13 10.91 3.96 -8.15
N TYR A 14 12.08 4.03 -7.52
CA TYR A 14 12.23 4.43 -6.12
C TYR A 14 12.38 5.94 -6.01
N LYS A 15 11.60 6.51 -5.10
CA LYS A 15 11.67 7.90 -4.67
C LYS A 15 12.37 7.97 -3.32
N THR A 16 13.04 9.07 -3.08
CA THR A 16 13.70 9.34 -1.80
C THR A 16 12.86 10.30 -0.97
N LEU A 17 12.69 9.99 0.31
CA LEU A 17 12.09 10.85 1.31
C LEU A 17 13.16 11.17 2.35
N THR A 18 13.52 12.44 2.47
CA THR A 18 14.48 12.94 3.45
C THR A 18 13.76 13.29 4.74
N PHE A 19 14.34 12.89 5.87
CA PHE A 19 13.83 13.16 7.21
C PHE A 19 15.00 13.36 8.19
N ASP A 20 14.71 13.94 9.34
CA ASP A 20 15.68 14.16 10.41
C ASP A 20 15.52 13.10 11.50
N GLY A 21 16.63 12.49 11.93
CA GLY A 21 16.65 11.42 12.93
C GLY A 21 17.24 10.11 12.43
N LEU A 22 17.33 9.10 13.30
CA LEU A 22 17.84 7.75 12.96
C LEU A 22 16.76 6.85 12.36
N HIS A 23 15.51 7.09 12.73
CA HIS A 23 14.33 6.32 12.34
C HIS A 23 13.16 7.27 12.17
N ILE A 24 12.21 6.91 11.31
CA ILE A 24 10.96 7.62 11.11
C ILE A 24 9.80 6.72 11.53
N GLY A 25 8.82 7.26 12.24
CA GLY A 25 7.61 6.51 12.56
C GLY A 25 6.84 6.17 11.29
N VAL A 26 6.24 4.99 11.24
CA VAL A 26 5.42 4.56 10.07
C VAL A 26 4.32 5.58 9.77
N ASP A 27 3.68 6.13 10.79
CA ASP A 27 2.61 7.12 10.64
C ASP A 27 3.10 8.42 9.99
N GLU A 28 4.26 8.90 10.44
CA GLU A 28 4.91 10.09 9.88
C GLU A 28 5.39 9.85 8.45
N LEU A 29 5.97 8.68 8.18
CA LEU A 29 6.39 8.28 6.83
C LEU A 29 5.19 8.24 5.88
N LYS A 30 4.06 7.67 6.29
CA LYS A 30 2.81 7.66 5.51
C LYS A 30 2.35 9.08 5.20
N LYS A 31 2.31 9.97 6.20
CA LYS A 31 1.92 11.39 6.02
C LYS A 31 2.85 12.10 5.04
N ALA A 32 4.16 11.96 5.21
CA ALA A 32 5.15 12.62 4.37
C ALA A 32 5.10 12.13 2.90
N ILE A 33 4.86 10.83 2.68
CA ILE A 33 4.62 10.29 1.32
C ILE A 33 3.31 10.85 0.74
N CYS A 34 2.26 10.93 1.56
CA CYS A 34 0.95 11.45 1.13
C CYS A 34 1.04 12.92 0.69
N ASP A 35 1.78 13.73 1.45
CA ASP A 35 2.06 15.14 1.16
C ASP A 35 2.87 15.29 -0.13
N LYS A 36 3.98 14.54 -0.24
CA LYS A 36 4.90 14.57 -1.39
C LYS A 36 4.25 14.10 -2.70
N GLU A 37 3.34 13.14 -2.62
CA GLU A 37 2.63 12.60 -3.78
C GLU A 37 1.25 13.25 -4.00
N ASN A 38 0.89 14.25 -3.18
CA ASN A 38 -0.39 14.96 -3.19
C ASN A 38 -1.62 14.03 -3.24
N ILE A 39 -1.60 12.96 -2.45
CA ILE A 39 -2.67 11.96 -2.45
C ILE A 39 -3.72 12.32 -1.40
N ARG A 40 -5.01 12.16 -1.71
CA ARG A 40 -6.10 12.44 -0.78
C ARG A 40 -6.27 11.32 0.24
N THR A 41 -5.75 11.50 1.44
CA THR A 41 -5.72 10.47 2.50
C THR A 41 -7.10 10.01 2.97
N GLU A 42 -8.20 10.71 2.64
CA GLU A 42 -9.56 10.34 3.04
C GLU A 42 -10.03 9.00 2.45
N SER A 43 -9.59 8.63 1.25
CA SER A 43 -10.19 7.52 0.49
C SER A 43 -9.45 6.17 0.64
N PHE A 44 -8.21 6.17 1.10
CA PHE A 44 -7.36 4.98 1.14
C PHE A 44 -6.37 5.05 2.31
N ASP A 45 -5.86 3.90 2.73
CA ASP A 45 -4.72 3.77 3.64
C ASP A 45 -3.47 3.39 2.85
N LEU A 46 -2.30 3.68 3.40
CA LEU A 46 -1.01 3.31 2.85
C LEU A 46 -0.43 2.16 3.69
N LEU A 47 -0.21 1.02 3.06
CA LEU A 47 0.53 -0.09 3.63
C LEU A 47 2.02 0.10 3.35
N ILE A 48 2.85 0.00 4.39
CA ILE A 48 4.30 0.09 4.26
C ILE A 48 4.90 -1.29 4.51
N THR A 49 5.64 -1.80 3.53
CA THR A 49 6.31 -3.10 3.61
C THR A 49 7.79 -2.92 3.33
N ASN A 50 8.66 -3.58 4.08
CA ASN A 50 10.10 -3.59 3.80
C ASN A 50 10.37 -4.30 2.45
N ALA A 51 11.15 -3.68 1.57
CA ALA A 51 11.42 -4.21 0.23
C ALA A 51 12.29 -5.48 0.24
N HIS A 52 13.13 -5.65 1.27
CA HIS A 52 14.07 -6.78 1.39
C HIS A 52 13.45 -7.96 2.13
N THR A 53 12.89 -7.70 3.32
CA THR A 53 12.34 -8.76 4.18
C THR A 53 10.89 -9.08 3.88
N LYS A 54 10.22 -8.24 3.08
CA LYS A 54 8.77 -8.30 2.83
C LYS A 54 7.92 -8.23 4.12
N ARG A 55 8.51 -7.76 5.23
CA ARG A 55 7.80 -7.55 6.49
C ARG A 55 7.00 -6.26 6.42
N GLU A 56 5.74 -6.34 6.79
CA GLU A 56 4.86 -5.18 6.92
C GLU A 56 5.15 -4.43 8.23
N TYR A 57 5.18 -3.10 8.16
CA TYR A 57 5.30 -2.25 9.34
C TYR A 57 3.93 -1.82 9.82
N THR A 58 3.63 -2.07 11.09
CA THR A 58 2.38 -1.71 11.74
C THR A 58 2.42 -0.29 12.31
N THR A 59 1.26 0.23 12.73
CA THR A 59 1.20 1.53 13.43
C THR A 59 2.01 1.47 14.73
N GLY A 60 2.85 2.48 14.96
CA GLY A 60 3.78 2.54 16.09
C GLY A 60 5.15 1.90 15.85
N GLU A 61 5.39 1.20 14.74
CA GLU A 61 6.74 0.76 14.38
C GLU A 61 7.59 1.90 13.79
N LEU A 62 8.90 1.70 13.85
CA LEU A 62 9.91 2.65 13.41
C LEU A 62 10.63 2.08 12.18
N VAL A 63 10.68 2.86 11.11
CA VAL A 63 11.43 2.55 9.89
C VAL A 63 12.83 3.17 10.00
N PRO A 64 13.91 2.37 10.00
CA PRO A 64 15.26 2.91 10.09
C PRO A 64 15.66 3.69 8.84
N ARG A 65 16.58 4.67 9.01
CA ARG A 65 17.23 5.36 7.89
C ARG A 65 17.85 4.37 6.90
N ASN A 66 17.91 4.78 5.65
CA ASN A 66 18.42 4.01 4.51
C ASN A 66 17.62 2.72 4.23
N SER A 67 16.42 2.58 4.80
CA SER A 67 15.54 1.46 4.46
C SER A 67 14.91 1.65 3.09
N SER A 68 14.74 0.55 2.38
CA SER A 68 13.91 0.47 1.20
C SER A 68 12.53 -0.08 1.56
N VAL A 69 11.48 0.65 1.24
CA VAL A 69 10.09 0.26 1.51
C VAL A 69 9.25 0.27 0.23
N VAL A 70 8.26 -0.61 0.21
CA VAL A 70 7.22 -0.67 -0.80
C VAL A 70 5.94 -0.14 -0.19
N VAL A 71 5.33 0.81 -0.86
CA VAL A 71 4.07 1.45 -0.50
C VAL A 71 2.96 0.84 -1.33
N GLN A 72 1.92 0.33 -0.67
CA GLN A 72 0.72 -0.18 -1.34
C GLN A 72 -0.50 0.61 -0.86
N ARG A 73 -1.34 1.06 -1.78
CA ARG A 73 -2.63 1.67 -1.42
C ARG A 73 -3.60 0.55 -1.04
N LEU A 74 -4.19 0.64 0.13
CA LEU A 74 -5.28 -0.23 0.56
C LEU A 74 -6.58 0.57 0.57
N PRO A 75 -7.69 0.02 0.05
CA PRO A 75 -9.00 0.60 0.27
C PRO A 75 -9.28 0.63 1.77
N ARG A 76 -9.85 1.73 2.27
CA ARG A 76 -10.22 1.86 3.68
C ARG A 76 -11.38 0.88 3.97
N ASP A 77 -11.31 0.08 5.04
CA ASP A 77 -12.29 -0.98 5.35
C ASP A 77 -13.71 -0.45 5.62
N ASN A 78 -13.87 0.87 5.81
CA ASN A 78 -15.18 1.52 5.90
C ASN A 78 -15.83 1.83 4.54
N ALA A 79 -15.22 1.40 3.42
CA ALA A 79 -15.96 1.25 2.17
C ALA A 79 -16.91 0.07 2.36
N LEU A 80 -18.22 0.35 2.48
CA LEU A 80 -19.30 -0.63 2.42
C LEU A 80 -18.89 -1.79 1.50
N LYS A 81 -18.68 -2.98 2.08
CA LYS A 81 -18.52 -4.20 1.29
C LYS A 81 -19.82 -4.37 0.53
N LEU A 82 -19.88 -3.86 -0.70
CA LEU A 82 -20.95 -4.24 -1.60
C LEU A 82 -20.86 -5.78 -1.70
N PRO A 83 -21.95 -6.52 -1.49
CA PRO A 83 -21.94 -7.97 -1.68
C PRO A 83 -21.34 -8.25 -3.05
N LYS A 84 -20.39 -9.19 -3.10
CA LYS A 84 -19.88 -9.74 -4.36
C LYS A 84 -21.10 -10.26 -5.13
N VAL A 85 -21.54 -9.53 -6.16
CA VAL A 85 -22.42 -10.11 -7.18
C VAL A 85 -21.54 -11.12 -7.89
N GLN A 86 -21.65 -12.37 -7.48
CA GLN A 86 -21.10 -13.50 -8.20
C GLN A 86 -22.04 -13.70 -9.39
N ASP A 87 -21.66 -13.17 -10.55
CA ASP A 87 -22.33 -13.47 -11.82
C ASP A 87 -22.25 -14.98 -12.08
N THR A 88 -23.23 -15.73 -11.57
CA THR A 88 -23.50 -17.12 -11.95
C THR A 88 -24.25 -17.12 -13.29
N ALA A 89 -23.62 -16.61 -14.33
CA ALA A 89 -24.14 -16.65 -15.69
C ALA A 89 -23.08 -17.27 -16.61
N ASN A 90 -22.72 -18.54 -16.36
CA ASN A 90 -22.11 -19.39 -17.38
C ASN A 90 -22.19 -20.90 -17.04
N SER A 91 -23.32 -21.35 -16.51
CA SER A 91 -23.63 -22.79 -16.54
C SER A 91 -24.20 -23.14 -17.91
N GLY A 92 -23.32 -23.27 -18.91
CA GLY A 92 -23.65 -23.75 -20.24
C GLY A 92 -24.12 -25.20 -20.16
N ILE A 93 -25.44 -25.39 -20.21
CA ILE A 93 -26.08 -26.70 -20.32
C ILE A 93 -25.92 -27.15 -21.78
N VAL A 94 -24.92 -27.98 -22.07
CA VAL A 94 -24.89 -28.74 -23.34
C VAL A 94 -25.76 -29.97 -23.16
N GLN A 95 -26.99 -29.93 -23.71
CA GLN A 95 -27.83 -31.12 -23.86
C GLN A 95 -27.39 -31.87 -25.12
N PRO A 96 -27.01 -33.15 -25.06
CA PRO A 96 -26.83 -33.96 -26.26
C PRO A 96 -28.21 -34.32 -26.86
N ALA A 97 -28.39 -34.05 -28.15
CA ALA A 97 -29.59 -34.43 -28.90
C ALA A 97 -29.60 -35.95 -29.18
N LEU A 98 -30.81 -36.53 -29.16
CA LEU A 98 -31.13 -37.91 -29.56
C LEU A 98 -30.81 -38.17 -31.03
#